data_AF-A0A2E0QVS6-F1
#
_entry.id   AF-A0A2E0QVS6-F1
#
_cell.length_a   1.000
_cell.length_b   1.000
_cell.length_c   1.000
_cell.angle_alpha   90.00
_cell.angle_beta   90.00
_cell.angle_gamma   90.00
#
_symmetry.space_group_name_H-M   'P 1'
#
loop_
_entity.id
_entity.type
_entity.pdbx_description
1 polymer ?
#
loop_
_entity_poly.entity_id
_entity_poly.type
_entity_poly.pdbx_seq_one_letter_code
_entity_poly.pdbx_strand_id
1 'polypeptide(L)'
;MVLVLTFFAFGWENAEGSSSKNPRVLFLGDSLSIGAFGATLDSSMRAAGFEVHTVVAGGASPYYWLKNYQSLPCTIGFWEKSPTSERRLGYVRAVPKLEDLLVQHKPNLVVVQTGINLYATLRSKRRPKEDNVAEVQSLIEQMCYSISKGGATSYWILPPHSHEKRYPIELQEELASIMRRTVKRFDGEVFESGEVTHFDDPYPATDGIHYGPADAREWATKVSTHFATYAKMEPDSKPETTIVRALPLQAVPVVDGSRGAYSSSRTDVGAQRDEVDLELRLVEKSVLNNLAELDYSNALGIYEYEVVNDRRGNYPFDKIRVAHGIVFGRRHTGAANREIGSTIGLTLVPLSKYKSLNTWQVVDDLRPNFELPPYTPKLD
;
A
#
# COMPACT_ATOMS: atom_id res chain seq x y z
N MET A 1 57.46 -35.52 59.39
CA MET A 1 56.00 -35.47 59.23
C MET A 1 55.67 -34.08 58.70
N VAL A 2 55.56 -33.92 57.38
CA VAL A 2 55.33 -32.64 56.70
C VAL A 2 53.99 -32.75 55.99
N LEU A 3 53.03 -31.91 56.36
CA LEU A 3 51.72 -31.85 55.77
C LEU A 3 51.81 -30.96 54.52
N VAL A 4 51.61 -31.53 53.33
CA VAL A 4 51.47 -30.78 52.08
C VAL A 4 49.97 -30.55 51.85
N LEU A 5 49.54 -29.30 51.93
CA LEU A 5 48.19 -28.85 51.60
C LEU A 5 48.12 -28.54 50.10
N THR A 6 47.44 -29.38 49.34
CA THR A 6 47.15 -29.18 47.93
C THR A 6 45.94 -28.25 47.80
N PHE A 7 46.16 -27.01 47.33
CA PHE A 7 45.08 -26.12 46.92
C PHE A 7 44.58 -26.53 45.54
N PHE A 8 43.32 -27.00 45.46
CA PHE A 8 42.59 -27.08 44.20
C PHE A 8 42.09 -25.69 43.84
N ALA A 9 42.73 -25.05 42.87
CA ALA A 9 42.17 -23.88 42.20
C ALA A 9 41.07 -24.38 41.24
N PHE A 10 39.82 -24.18 41.63
CA PHE A 10 38.70 -24.26 40.70
C PHE A 10 38.85 -23.11 39.70
N GLY A 11 39.20 -23.44 38.47
CA GLY A 11 39.15 -22.51 37.34
C GLY A 11 37.70 -22.14 37.09
N TRP A 12 37.35 -20.89 37.41
CA TRP A 12 36.13 -20.26 36.93
C TRP A 12 36.38 -19.92 35.45
N GLU A 13 36.04 -20.84 34.56
CA GLU A 13 35.88 -20.49 33.15
C GLU A 13 34.70 -19.52 33.08
N ASN A 14 35.02 -18.26 32.78
CA ASN A 14 34.04 -17.28 32.36
C ASN A 14 33.40 -17.82 31.08
N ALA A 15 32.19 -18.34 31.19
CA ALA A 15 31.29 -18.50 30.06
C ALA A 15 31.08 -17.08 29.49
N GLU A 16 31.84 -16.74 28.47
CA GLU A 16 31.58 -15.57 27.64
C GLU A 16 30.13 -15.67 27.18
N GLY A 17 29.32 -14.71 27.66
CA GLY A 17 27.91 -14.65 27.39
C GLY A 17 27.68 -14.69 25.88
N SER A 18 26.85 -15.63 25.46
CA SER A 18 26.13 -15.54 24.20
C SER A 18 25.62 -14.11 24.07
N SER A 19 26.22 -13.29 23.21
CA SER A 19 25.67 -11.98 22.88
C SER A 19 24.30 -12.25 22.27
N SER A 20 23.23 -12.13 23.06
CA SER A 20 21.88 -12.21 22.54
C SER A 20 21.78 -11.09 21.51
N LYS A 21 21.80 -11.42 20.22
CA LYS A 21 21.62 -10.43 19.17
C LYS A 21 20.31 -9.70 19.47
N ASN A 22 20.38 -8.37 19.57
CA ASN A 22 19.20 -7.56 19.79
C ASN A 22 18.09 -7.99 18.81
N PRO A 23 16.84 -8.17 19.26
CA PRO A 23 15.78 -8.61 18.37
C PRO A 23 15.64 -7.64 17.18
N ARG A 24 15.54 -8.20 15.98
CA ARG A 24 15.48 -7.43 14.74
C ARG A 24 14.04 -7.15 14.36
N VAL A 25 13.72 -5.88 14.13
CA VAL A 25 12.39 -5.42 13.76
C VAL A 25 12.40 -4.89 12.33
N LEU A 26 11.46 -5.35 11.51
CA LEU A 26 11.12 -4.70 10.25
C LEU A 26 9.87 -3.85 10.46
N PHE A 27 9.97 -2.54 10.29
CA PHE A 27 8.83 -1.62 10.39
C PHE A 27 8.37 -1.20 8.99
N LEU A 28 7.16 -1.61 8.61
CA LEU A 28 6.48 -1.21 7.38
C LEU A 28 5.42 -0.14 7.69
N GLY A 29 5.47 1.00 7.00
CA GLY A 29 4.55 2.11 7.23
C GLY A 29 3.95 2.71 5.95
N ASP A 30 2.81 3.38 6.08
CA ASP A 30 2.20 4.20 5.01
C ASP A 30 2.42 5.72 5.23
N SER A 31 1.58 6.57 4.64
CA SER A 31 1.74 8.04 4.75
C SER A 31 1.67 8.54 6.19
N LEU A 32 0.94 7.86 7.07
CA LEU A 32 0.84 8.23 8.49
C LEU A 32 2.18 8.07 9.22
N SER A 33 3.05 7.18 8.72
CA SER A 33 4.39 6.95 9.27
C SER A 33 5.49 7.82 8.67
N ILE A 34 5.21 8.64 7.65
CA ILE A 34 6.24 9.52 7.05
C ILE A 34 6.68 10.59 8.05
N GLY A 35 5.73 11.12 8.83
CA GLY A 35 5.93 12.24 9.73
C GLY A 35 6.21 11.84 11.18
N ALA A 36 5.61 12.60 12.10
CA ALA A 36 5.91 12.54 13.53
C ALA A 36 5.59 11.18 14.16
N PHE A 37 4.49 10.52 13.75
CA PHE A 37 4.13 9.20 14.27
C PHE A 37 5.24 8.17 14.03
N GLY A 38 5.63 7.97 12.76
CA GLY A 38 6.62 6.97 12.41
C GLY A 38 8.00 7.30 12.98
N ALA A 39 8.41 8.57 12.99
CA ALA A 39 9.66 9.00 13.61
C ALA A 39 9.71 8.72 15.12
N THR A 40 8.62 8.95 15.83
CA THR A 40 8.51 8.66 17.27
C THR A 40 8.54 7.16 17.53
N LEU A 41 7.74 6.36 16.82
CA LEU A 41 7.71 4.92 16.99
C LEU A 41 9.07 4.27 16.69
N ASP A 42 9.69 4.64 15.56
CA ASP A 42 11.05 4.23 15.16
C ASP A 42 12.10 4.51 16.25
N SER A 43 12.04 5.72 16.82
CA SER A 43 12.96 6.16 17.87
C SER A 43 12.72 5.41 19.17
N SER A 44 11.45 5.18 19.55
CA SER A 44 11.09 4.41 20.73
C SER A 44 11.58 2.97 20.64
N MET A 45 11.40 2.31 19.49
CA MET A 45 11.90 0.95 19.28
C MET A 45 13.44 0.89 19.38
N ARG A 46 14.16 1.83 18.75
CA ARG A 46 15.62 1.89 18.88
C ARG A 46 16.08 2.17 20.31
N ALA A 47 15.42 3.09 21.00
CA ALA A 47 15.72 3.42 22.40
C ALA A 47 15.49 2.21 23.34
N ALA A 48 14.55 1.34 22.99
CA ALA A 48 14.32 0.07 23.70
C ALA A 48 15.35 -1.03 23.35
N GLY A 49 16.33 -0.74 22.49
CA GLY A 49 17.43 -1.66 22.15
C GLY A 49 17.20 -2.52 20.91
N PHE A 50 16.08 -2.37 20.20
CA PHE A 50 15.81 -3.15 18.99
C PHE A 50 16.71 -2.71 17.81
N GLU A 51 17.17 -3.67 17.02
CA GLU A 51 17.77 -3.38 15.71
C GLU A 51 16.64 -3.25 14.69
N VAL A 52 16.34 -2.02 14.28
CA VAL A 52 15.16 -1.75 13.46
C VAL A 52 15.58 -1.39 12.03
N HIS A 53 14.90 -2.00 11.06
CA HIS A 53 14.89 -1.58 9.67
C HIS A 53 13.51 -1.02 9.34
N THR A 54 13.43 0.25 8.97
CA THR A 54 12.19 0.98 8.72
C THR A 54 12.06 1.22 7.23
N VAL A 55 10.90 0.88 6.66
CA VAL A 55 10.54 1.13 5.27
C VAL A 55 9.12 1.67 5.23
N VAL A 56 8.99 2.94 4.88
CA VAL A 56 7.72 3.67 4.85
C VAL A 56 7.50 4.22 3.45
N ALA A 57 6.33 3.96 2.89
CA ALA A 57 5.94 4.46 1.57
C ALA A 57 4.56 5.12 1.66
N GLY A 58 4.48 6.41 1.35
CA GLY A 58 3.22 7.16 1.32
C GLY A 58 2.22 6.51 0.37
N GLY A 59 0.98 6.32 0.83
CA GLY A 59 -0.08 5.64 0.08
C GLY A 59 0.02 4.11 0.04
N ALA A 60 0.99 3.51 0.76
CA ALA A 60 1.17 2.07 0.72
C ALA A 60 -0.02 1.30 1.28
N SER A 61 -0.34 0.24 0.57
CA SER A 61 -1.27 -0.84 0.92
C SER A 61 -0.53 -2.18 0.68
N PRO A 62 -1.10 -3.34 1.05
CA PRO A 62 -0.46 -4.64 0.81
C PRO A 62 0.03 -4.88 -0.63
N TYR A 63 -0.61 -4.27 -1.63
CA TYR A 63 -0.17 -4.31 -3.04
C TYR A 63 1.26 -3.81 -3.25
N TYR A 64 1.72 -2.85 -2.44
CA TYR A 64 3.09 -2.33 -2.53
C TYR A 64 4.09 -3.36 -2.04
N TRP A 65 3.74 -4.06 -0.95
CA TRP A 65 4.66 -4.92 -0.21
C TRP A 65 4.76 -6.33 -0.80
N LEU A 66 3.68 -6.91 -1.31
CA LEU A 66 3.63 -8.31 -1.71
C LEU A 66 4.25 -8.55 -3.11
N LYS A 67 5.11 -9.57 -3.24
CA LYS A 67 5.76 -9.96 -4.52
C LYS A 67 4.82 -10.44 -5.61
N ASN A 68 3.66 -10.99 -5.23
CA ASN A 68 2.65 -11.45 -6.20
C ASN A 68 2.02 -10.29 -6.98
N TYR A 69 2.31 -9.05 -6.61
CA TYR A 69 1.86 -7.85 -7.29
C TYR A 69 3.05 -7.10 -7.88
N GLN A 70 2.78 -6.37 -8.96
CA GLN A 70 3.78 -5.56 -9.65
C GLN A 70 4.51 -4.60 -8.69
N SER A 71 5.75 -4.27 -9.04
CA SER A 71 6.50 -3.22 -8.35
C SER A 71 5.84 -1.87 -8.59
N LEU A 72 5.42 -1.21 -7.51
CA LEU A 72 4.76 0.09 -7.57
C LEU A 72 5.74 1.20 -7.18
N PRO A 73 5.76 2.34 -7.91
CA PRO A 73 6.50 3.51 -7.47
C PRO A 73 5.81 4.14 -6.26
N CYS A 74 6.58 4.87 -5.45
CA CYS A 74 6.01 5.78 -4.45
C CYS A 74 6.37 7.21 -4.83
N THR A 75 5.37 8.07 -4.94
CA THR A 75 5.49 9.47 -5.41
C THR A 75 5.12 10.51 -4.34
N ILE A 76 4.64 10.05 -3.18
CA ILE A 76 4.09 10.91 -2.11
C ILE A 76 5.11 11.10 -0.97
N GLY A 77 6.09 10.20 -0.87
CA GLY A 77 7.13 10.24 0.15
C GLY A 77 7.57 8.84 0.53
N PHE A 78 8.87 8.63 0.58
CA PHE A 78 9.50 7.38 0.95
C PHE A 78 10.52 7.63 2.05
N TRP A 79 10.49 6.81 3.09
CA TRP A 79 11.46 6.86 4.17
C TRP A 79 11.99 5.47 4.45
N GLU A 80 13.32 5.34 4.42
CA GLU A 80 14.02 4.13 4.75
C GLU A 80 15.09 4.42 5.78
N LYS A 81 15.14 3.63 6.85
CA LYS A 81 16.13 3.79 7.92
C LYS A 81 16.63 2.45 8.42
N SER A 82 17.93 2.25 8.34
CA SER A 82 18.66 1.12 8.89
C SER A 82 19.52 1.57 10.08
N PRO A 83 20.25 0.66 10.76
CA PRO A 83 21.24 1.05 11.76
C PRO A 83 22.36 1.94 11.21
N THR A 84 22.66 1.87 9.91
CA THR A 84 23.81 2.55 9.29
C THR A 84 23.43 3.65 8.31
N SER A 85 22.15 3.83 7.99
CA SER A 85 21.71 4.79 6.97
C SER A 85 20.29 5.28 7.23
N GLU A 86 20.03 6.54 6.92
CA GLU A 86 18.67 7.08 6.80
C GLU A 86 18.52 7.79 5.47
N ARG A 87 17.41 7.55 4.80
CA ARG A 87 17.09 8.15 3.51
C ARG A 87 15.62 8.53 3.46
N ARG A 88 15.34 9.78 3.09
CA ARG A 88 13.99 10.30 2.83
C ARG A 88 13.95 10.87 1.43
N LEU A 89 13.00 10.41 0.62
CA LEU A 89 12.87 10.78 -0.78
C LEU A 89 11.43 11.16 -1.08
N GLY A 90 11.23 12.11 -1.99
CA GLY A 90 9.88 12.37 -2.54
C GLY A 90 9.42 11.27 -3.51
N TYR A 91 10.37 10.55 -4.12
CA TYR A 91 10.09 9.55 -5.15
C TYR A 91 11.02 8.33 -5.05
N VAL A 92 10.45 7.14 -5.21
CA VAL A 92 11.17 5.91 -5.55
C VAL A 92 10.46 5.17 -6.67
N ARG A 93 11.23 4.59 -7.59
CA ARG A 93 10.69 3.85 -8.75
C ARG A 93 9.99 2.55 -8.35
N ALA A 94 10.45 1.92 -7.28
CA ALA A 94 9.88 0.68 -6.77
C ALA A 94 10.03 0.65 -5.25
N VAL A 95 8.91 0.42 -4.55
CA VAL A 95 8.94 0.10 -3.12
C VAL A 95 9.49 -1.32 -2.93
N PRO A 96 10.44 -1.55 -2.00
CA PRO A 96 10.97 -2.88 -1.71
C PRO A 96 9.86 -3.85 -1.27
N LYS A 97 9.94 -5.10 -1.75
CA LYS A 97 8.94 -6.14 -1.42
C LYS A 97 9.22 -6.77 -0.06
N LEU A 98 8.16 -7.06 0.69
CA LEU A 98 8.20 -7.68 2.02
C LEU A 98 9.03 -8.97 2.01
N GLU A 99 8.83 -9.84 1.03
CA GLU A 99 9.55 -11.11 0.95
C GLU A 99 11.07 -10.91 0.73
N ASP A 100 11.48 -9.86 0.02
CA ASP A 100 12.90 -9.52 -0.11
C ASP A 100 13.45 -8.95 1.21
N LEU A 101 12.70 -8.06 1.85
CA LEU A 101 13.07 -7.47 3.14
C LEU A 101 13.22 -8.54 4.23
N LEU A 102 12.34 -9.56 4.24
CA LEU A 102 12.42 -10.69 5.17
C LEU A 102 13.70 -11.51 4.97
N VAL A 103 14.08 -11.79 3.71
CA VAL A 103 15.31 -12.51 3.39
C VAL A 103 16.56 -11.69 3.74
N GLN A 104 16.55 -10.41 3.41
CA GLN A 104 17.69 -9.51 3.58
C GLN A 104 17.96 -9.19 5.06
N HIS A 105 16.92 -8.86 5.82
CA HIS A 105 17.07 -8.37 7.20
C HIS A 105 16.84 -9.44 8.26
N LYS A 106 16.18 -10.55 7.90
CA LYS A 106 15.85 -11.66 8.81
C LYS A 106 15.26 -11.18 10.15
N PRO A 107 14.22 -10.30 10.11
CA PRO A 107 13.62 -9.80 11.33
C PRO A 107 13.01 -10.95 12.14
N ASN A 108 12.97 -10.79 13.46
CA ASN A 108 12.20 -11.67 14.35
C ASN A 108 10.75 -11.17 14.49
N LEU A 109 10.54 -9.87 14.25
CA LEU A 109 9.27 -9.20 14.39
C LEU A 109 9.05 -8.23 13.24
N VAL A 110 7.83 -8.20 12.69
CA VAL A 110 7.42 -7.23 11.67
C VAL A 110 6.33 -6.34 12.23
N VAL A 111 6.62 -5.04 12.38
CA VAL A 111 5.64 -4.02 12.71
C VAL A 111 5.00 -3.51 11.43
N VAL A 112 3.67 -3.53 11.37
CA VAL A 112 2.92 -3.15 10.17
C VAL A 112 1.95 -2.02 10.51
N GLN A 113 2.25 -0.80 10.06
CA GLN A 113 1.32 0.33 10.03
C GLN A 113 0.92 0.58 8.57
N THR A 114 0.07 -0.29 8.04
CA THR A 114 -0.62 -0.06 6.76
C THR A 114 -2.04 -0.56 6.92
N GLY A 115 -3.00 0.35 6.72
CA GLY A 115 -4.40 0.01 6.91
C GLY A 115 -5.34 1.08 6.39
N ILE A 116 -4.99 2.36 6.52
CA ILE A 116 -5.86 3.45 6.06
C ILE A 116 -6.15 3.37 4.55
N ASN A 117 -5.17 2.94 3.75
CA ASN A 117 -5.32 2.80 2.30
C ASN A 117 -6.19 1.60 1.90
N LEU A 118 -6.50 0.67 2.83
CA LEU A 118 -7.43 -0.43 2.58
C LEU A 118 -8.88 0.03 2.53
N TYR A 119 -9.24 1.22 3.04
CA TYR A 119 -10.58 1.77 2.86
C TYR A 119 -10.95 1.90 1.38
N ALA A 120 -10.00 2.26 0.51
CA ALA A 120 -10.23 2.33 -0.93
C ALA A 120 -10.62 0.96 -1.52
N THR A 121 -10.03 -0.11 -0.99
CA THR A 121 -10.33 -1.50 -1.38
C THR A 121 -11.68 -1.95 -0.81
N LEU A 122 -11.96 -1.63 0.45
CA LEU A 122 -13.17 -2.04 1.16
C LEU A 122 -14.45 -1.34 0.67
N ARG A 123 -14.33 -0.07 0.26
CA ARG A 123 -15.45 0.75 -0.23
C ARG A 123 -15.59 0.76 -1.75
N SER A 124 -14.77 -0.04 -2.44
CA SER A 124 -14.71 -0.01 -3.89
C SER A 124 -16.06 -0.33 -4.51
N LYS A 125 -16.51 0.50 -5.46
CA LYS A 125 -17.75 0.25 -6.22
C LYS A 125 -17.52 -0.72 -7.40
N ARG A 126 -16.28 -1.19 -7.59
CA ARG A 126 -15.83 -2.04 -8.71
C ARG A 126 -16.36 -3.48 -8.65
N ARG A 127 -16.81 -3.91 -7.47
CA ARG A 127 -17.26 -5.28 -7.19
C ARG A 127 -18.25 -5.28 -6.01
N PRO A 128 -19.03 -6.35 -5.83
CA PRO A 128 -19.88 -6.55 -4.66
C PRO A 128 -19.13 -6.36 -3.34
N LYS A 129 -19.87 -5.98 -2.29
CA LYS A 129 -19.30 -5.69 -0.98
C LYS A 129 -18.56 -6.90 -0.41
N GLU A 130 -19.10 -8.09 -0.64
CA GLU A 130 -18.55 -9.38 -0.19
C GLU A 130 -17.17 -9.62 -0.82
N ASP A 131 -17.01 -9.29 -2.10
CA ASP A 131 -15.72 -9.42 -2.80
C ASP A 131 -14.71 -8.36 -2.32
N ASN A 132 -15.16 -7.17 -1.93
CA ASN A 132 -14.29 -6.18 -1.27
C ASN A 132 -13.74 -6.70 0.05
N VAL A 133 -14.61 -7.30 0.88
CA VAL A 133 -14.22 -7.89 2.16
C VAL A 133 -13.25 -9.04 1.93
N ALA A 134 -13.55 -9.94 0.99
CA ALA A 134 -12.68 -11.06 0.65
C ALA A 134 -11.30 -10.60 0.13
N GLU A 135 -11.26 -9.55 -0.68
CA GLU A 135 -9.99 -8.98 -1.17
C GLU A 135 -9.15 -8.40 -0.03
N VAL A 136 -9.75 -7.57 0.83
CA VAL A 136 -9.05 -6.99 1.98
C VAL A 136 -8.49 -8.09 2.87
N GLN A 137 -9.31 -9.10 3.18
CA GLN A 137 -8.89 -10.26 3.95
C GLN A 137 -7.72 -10.99 3.26
N SER A 138 -7.85 -11.34 1.98
CA SER A 138 -6.80 -12.02 1.20
C SER A 138 -5.47 -11.27 1.20
N LEU A 139 -5.50 -9.94 1.07
CA LEU A 139 -4.30 -9.11 1.09
C LEU A 139 -3.57 -9.15 2.45
N ILE A 140 -4.33 -9.09 3.54
CA ILE A 140 -3.79 -9.16 4.90
C ILE A 140 -3.27 -10.59 5.18
N GLU A 141 -4.03 -11.62 4.80
CA GLU A 141 -3.63 -13.03 4.92
C GLU A 141 -2.30 -13.30 4.21
N GLN A 142 -2.13 -12.77 2.99
CA GLN A 142 -0.89 -12.94 2.23
C GLN A 142 0.31 -12.28 2.94
N MET A 143 0.14 -11.08 3.51
CA MET A 143 1.20 -10.45 4.30
C MET A 143 1.53 -11.25 5.56
N CYS A 144 0.52 -11.64 6.34
CA CYS A 144 0.69 -12.47 7.53
C CYS A 144 1.38 -13.81 7.22
N TYR A 145 0.96 -14.48 6.13
CA TYR A 145 1.58 -15.71 5.66
C TYR A 145 3.06 -15.50 5.28
N SER A 146 3.38 -14.45 4.51
CA SER A 146 4.76 -14.14 4.14
C SER A 146 5.64 -13.86 5.37
N ILE A 147 5.11 -13.12 6.37
CA ILE A 147 5.81 -12.84 7.63
C ILE A 147 6.07 -14.13 8.42
N SER A 148 5.03 -14.94 8.65
CA SER A 148 5.12 -16.21 9.39
C SER A 148 6.07 -17.20 8.69
N LYS A 149 5.97 -17.33 7.37
CA LYS A 149 6.88 -18.15 6.55
C LYS A 149 8.33 -17.66 6.64
N GLY A 150 8.54 -16.36 6.80
CA GLY A 150 9.85 -15.75 7.06
C GLY A 150 10.41 -16.06 8.46
N GLY A 151 9.64 -16.71 9.33
CA GLY A 151 10.02 -17.03 10.71
C GLY A 151 9.87 -15.87 11.68
N ALA A 152 9.11 -14.84 11.32
CA ALA A 152 8.86 -13.66 12.15
C ALA A 152 7.41 -13.66 12.68
N THR A 153 7.19 -13.01 13.82
CA THR A 153 5.84 -12.67 14.29
C THR A 153 5.44 -11.29 13.79
N SER A 154 4.14 -11.02 13.69
CA SER A 154 3.63 -9.73 13.21
C SER A 154 2.94 -8.93 14.31
N TYR A 155 3.20 -7.63 14.37
CA TYR A 155 2.52 -6.66 15.21
C TYR A 155 1.86 -5.60 14.31
N TRP A 156 0.53 -5.57 14.28
CA TRP A 156 -0.23 -4.73 13.36
C TRP A 156 -0.84 -3.54 14.08
N ILE A 157 -0.55 -2.34 13.58
CA ILE A 157 -1.14 -1.10 14.05
C ILE A 157 -2.36 -0.85 13.17
N LEU A 158 -3.56 -1.07 13.73
CA LEU A 158 -4.81 -0.90 13.00
C LEU A 158 -5.01 0.59 12.62
N PRO A 159 -5.87 0.90 11.63
CA PRO A 159 -6.12 2.27 11.23
C PRO A 159 -6.55 3.15 12.42
N PRO A 160 -6.05 4.38 12.52
CA PRO A 160 -6.52 5.33 13.52
C PRO A 160 -7.91 5.87 13.15
N HIS A 161 -8.56 6.54 14.10
CA HIS A 161 -9.88 7.14 13.93
C HIS A 161 -9.87 8.25 12.88
N SER A 162 -10.45 8.01 11.72
CA SER A 162 -10.62 9.04 10.69
C SER A 162 -11.83 9.92 10.99
N HIS A 163 -11.84 11.14 10.47
CA HIS A 163 -13.02 11.99 10.57
C HIS A 163 -14.22 11.33 9.85
N GLU A 164 -15.41 11.35 10.45
CA GLU A 164 -16.60 10.62 9.96
C GLU A 164 -17.06 11.05 8.56
N LYS A 165 -16.90 12.34 8.22
CA LYS A 165 -17.15 12.84 6.85
C LYS A 165 -16.22 12.20 5.79
N ARG A 166 -15.05 11.70 6.20
CA ARG A 166 -14.14 10.99 5.30
C ARG A 166 -14.48 9.50 5.24
N TYR A 167 -14.58 8.87 6.40
CA TYR A 167 -14.98 7.47 6.54
C TYR A 167 -15.99 7.32 7.68
N PRO A 168 -17.24 6.89 7.40
CA PRO A 168 -18.24 6.63 8.44
C PRO A 168 -17.75 5.62 9.47
N ILE A 169 -18.18 5.76 10.72
CA ILE A 169 -17.68 4.93 11.84
C ILE A 169 -17.88 3.43 11.57
N GLU A 170 -18.99 3.04 10.94
CA GLU A 170 -19.30 1.64 10.64
C GLU A 170 -18.27 1.04 9.66
N LEU A 171 -17.82 1.84 8.69
CA LEU A 171 -16.77 1.43 7.76
C LEU A 171 -15.42 1.27 8.48
N GLN A 172 -15.14 2.13 9.45
CA GLN A 172 -13.92 2.08 10.25
C GLN A 172 -13.86 0.82 11.12
N GLU A 173 -14.96 0.54 11.83
CA GLU A 173 -15.12 -0.66 12.65
C GLU A 173 -15.07 -1.95 11.81
N GLU A 174 -15.68 -1.94 10.62
CA GLU A 174 -15.65 -3.09 9.71
C GLU A 174 -14.21 -3.41 9.27
N LEU A 175 -13.44 -2.41 8.83
CA LEU A 175 -12.05 -2.62 8.42
C LEU A 175 -11.19 -3.12 9.59
N ALA A 176 -11.31 -2.49 10.76
CA ALA A 176 -10.58 -2.89 11.96
C ALA A 176 -10.93 -4.34 12.35
N SER A 177 -12.20 -4.72 12.29
CA SER A 177 -12.66 -6.09 12.56
C SER A 177 -12.11 -7.13 11.59
N ILE A 178 -12.08 -6.83 10.28
CA ILE A 178 -11.47 -7.71 9.27
C ILE A 178 -9.98 -7.88 9.55
N MET A 179 -9.26 -6.78 9.77
CA MET A 179 -7.82 -6.81 10.05
C MET A 179 -7.53 -7.60 11.34
N ARG A 180 -8.21 -7.29 12.44
CA ARG A 180 -8.05 -7.97 13.73
C ARG A 180 -8.23 -9.47 13.62
N ARG A 181 -9.37 -9.92 13.08
CA ARG A 181 -9.66 -11.35 12.93
C ARG A 181 -8.64 -12.05 12.05
N THR A 182 -8.20 -11.38 10.98
CA THR A 182 -7.22 -11.97 10.05
C THR A 182 -5.85 -12.10 10.70
N VAL A 183 -5.34 -11.03 11.32
CA VAL A 183 -4.02 -11.02 11.97
C VAL A 183 -3.95 -12.04 13.12
N LYS A 184 -5.00 -12.11 13.97
CA LYS A 184 -5.04 -13.05 15.10
C LYS A 184 -5.07 -14.51 14.67
N ARG A 185 -5.54 -14.84 13.45
CA ARG A 185 -5.46 -16.21 12.89
C ARG A 185 -4.05 -16.67 12.56
N PHE A 186 -3.08 -15.75 12.50
CA PHE A 186 -1.66 -16.04 12.29
C PHE A 186 -0.84 -15.74 13.55
N ASP A 187 -1.50 -15.75 14.72
CA ASP A 187 -0.89 -15.44 16.03
C ASP A 187 -0.17 -14.08 16.04
N GLY A 188 -0.64 -13.15 15.20
CA GLY A 188 -0.17 -11.77 15.21
C GLY A 188 -0.85 -10.96 16.31
N GLU A 189 -0.14 -9.96 16.81
CA GLU A 189 -0.70 -8.99 17.75
C GLU A 189 -1.25 -7.77 17.02
N VAL A 190 -2.27 -7.14 17.61
CA VAL A 190 -2.85 -5.90 17.07
C VAL A 190 -2.82 -4.78 18.08
N PHE A 191 -2.74 -3.55 17.59
CA PHE A 191 -2.96 -2.35 18.37
C PHE A 191 -4.19 -1.61 17.83
N GLU A 192 -5.16 -1.38 18.71
CA GLU A 192 -6.45 -0.73 18.42
C GLU A 192 -6.31 0.79 18.34
N SER A 193 -5.72 1.30 17.25
CA SER A 193 -5.50 2.75 17.11
C SER A 193 -6.79 3.56 17.18
N GLY A 194 -7.90 3.03 16.66
CA GLY A 194 -9.21 3.69 16.70
C GLY A 194 -9.73 3.99 18.11
N GLU A 195 -9.33 3.20 19.12
CA GLU A 195 -9.76 3.39 20.51
C GLU A 195 -8.99 4.49 21.24
N VAL A 196 -7.82 4.88 20.72
CA VAL A 196 -6.89 5.79 21.40
C VAL A 196 -6.61 7.08 20.63
N THR A 197 -7.22 7.21 19.46
CA THR A 197 -7.12 8.38 18.60
C THR A 197 -8.50 8.95 18.36
N HIS A 198 -8.57 10.27 18.22
CA HIS A 198 -9.79 10.98 17.87
C HIS A 198 -9.43 12.13 16.94
N PHE A 199 -10.34 12.50 16.05
CA PHE A 199 -10.10 13.57 15.07
C PHE A 199 -10.94 14.79 15.47
N ASP A 200 -10.30 15.77 16.09
CA ASP A 200 -10.99 16.99 16.55
C ASP A 200 -11.39 17.90 15.38
N ASP A 201 -12.61 18.44 15.43
CA ASP A 201 -13.06 19.52 14.56
C ASP A 201 -12.28 20.83 14.84
N PRO A 202 -11.98 21.66 13.84
CA PRO A 202 -12.77 21.82 12.61
C PRO A 202 -12.24 21.09 11.36
N TYR A 203 -13.06 20.19 10.81
CA TYR A 203 -13.00 19.73 9.43
C TYR A 203 -13.56 20.82 8.50
N PRO A 204 -12.75 21.46 7.62
CA PRO A 204 -11.85 20.82 6.63
C PRO A 204 -10.41 21.35 6.65
N ALA A 205 -9.90 21.77 7.81
CA ALA A 205 -8.51 22.26 7.92
C ALA A 205 -7.47 21.17 7.65
N THR A 206 -7.89 19.91 7.72
CA THR A 206 -7.12 18.69 7.42
C THR A 206 -7.95 17.79 6.50
N ASP A 207 -7.34 16.75 5.94
CA ASP A 207 -8.01 15.79 5.05
C ASP A 207 -8.87 14.75 5.78
N GLY A 208 -8.96 14.83 7.11
CA GLY A 208 -9.69 13.89 7.96
C GLY A 208 -9.01 12.52 8.13
N ILE A 209 -7.73 12.41 7.75
CA ILE A 209 -6.92 11.19 7.85
C ILE A 209 -5.59 11.47 8.57
N HIS A 210 -4.89 12.53 8.18
CA HIS A 210 -3.55 12.84 8.68
C HIS A 210 -3.62 13.73 9.92
N TYR A 211 -3.09 13.20 11.03
CA TYR A 211 -2.99 13.90 12.30
C TYR A 211 -1.92 14.98 12.28
N GLY A 212 -2.16 16.04 13.07
CA GLY A 212 -1.14 17.02 13.38
C GLY A 212 0.05 16.38 14.11
N PRO A 213 1.25 17.00 14.09
CA PRO A 213 2.43 16.42 14.72
C PRO A 213 2.31 16.16 16.23
N ALA A 214 1.45 16.87 16.96
CA ALA A 214 1.24 16.62 18.39
C ALA A 214 0.50 15.29 18.60
N ASP A 215 -0.69 15.16 18.02
CA ASP A 215 -1.54 13.98 18.15
C ASP A 215 -0.87 12.73 17.56
N ALA A 216 -0.15 12.88 16.45
CA ALA A 216 0.64 11.81 15.86
C ALA A 216 1.74 11.27 16.80
N ARG A 217 2.37 12.13 17.61
CA ARG A 217 3.35 11.69 18.63
C ARG A 217 2.67 11.03 19.82
N GLU A 218 1.53 11.55 20.25
CA GLU A 218 0.77 10.94 21.34
C GLU A 218 0.32 9.52 20.95
N TRP A 219 -0.25 9.37 19.75
CA TRP A 219 -0.61 8.06 19.19
C TRP A 219 0.59 7.12 19.15
N ALA A 220 1.73 7.57 18.60
CA ALA A 220 2.95 6.75 18.57
C ALA A 220 3.44 6.35 19.96
N THR A 221 3.29 7.22 20.97
CA THR A 221 3.68 6.91 22.36
C THR A 221 2.82 5.79 22.94
N LYS A 222 1.51 5.81 22.69
CA LYS A 222 0.60 4.72 23.09
C LYS A 222 0.94 3.40 22.39
N VAL A 223 1.21 3.46 21.08
CA VAL A 223 1.66 2.30 20.28
C VAL A 223 2.97 1.74 20.83
N SER A 224 3.97 2.59 21.06
CA SER A 224 5.29 2.19 21.60
C SER A 224 5.19 1.50 22.96
N THR A 225 4.27 1.97 23.81
CA THR A 225 4.05 1.40 25.15
C THR A 225 3.48 -0.01 25.04
N HIS A 226 2.45 -0.20 24.21
CA HIS A 226 1.86 -1.52 23.97
C HIS A 226 2.84 -2.47 23.28
N PHE A 227 3.56 -1.98 22.27
CA PHE A 227 4.58 -2.72 21.56
C PHE A 227 5.68 -3.22 22.50
N ALA A 228 6.17 -2.38 23.41
CA ALA A 228 7.21 -2.77 24.36
C ALA A 228 6.76 -3.88 25.33
N THR A 229 5.45 -3.94 25.65
CA THR A 229 4.87 -5.04 26.43
C THR A 229 4.82 -6.33 25.61
N TYR A 230 4.32 -6.26 24.38
CA TYR A 230 4.25 -7.40 23.47
C TYR A 230 5.64 -7.98 23.16
N ALA A 231 6.60 -7.14 22.80
CA ALA A 231 7.93 -7.59 22.38
C ALA A 231 8.79 -8.19 23.50
N LYS A 232 8.37 -8.04 24.77
CA LYS A 232 8.99 -8.71 25.93
C LYS A 232 8.41 -10.09 26.22
N MET A 233 7.27 -10.45 25.62
CA MET A 233 6.72 -11.79 25.73
C MET A 233 7.55 -12.73 24.84
N GLU A 234 8.06 -13.83 25.41
CA GLU A 234 8.67 -14.88 24.59
C GLU A 234 7.59 -15.44 23.66
N PRO A 235 7.85 -15.60 22.35
CA PRO A 235 6.85 -16.15 21.45
C PRO A 235 6.54 -17.59 21.87
N ASP A 236 5.27 -17.85 22.19
CA ASP A 236 4.78 -19.22 22.31
C ASP A 236 5.09 -19.95 20.99
N SER A 237 5.50 -21.21 21.14
CA SER A 237 6.01 -22.10 20.08
C SER A 237 5.45 -21.87 18.67
N LYS A 238 6.34 -21.91 17.68
CA LYS A 238 6.09 -21.67 16.24
C LYS A 238 4.70 -22.13 15.76
N PRO A 239 3.91 -21.26 15.11
CA PRO A 239 2.62 -21.66 14.57
C PRO A 239 2.75 -22.71 13.47
N GLU A 240 1.88 -23.73 13.51
CA GLU A 240 1.68 -24.64 12.38
C GLU A 240 1.13 -23.84 11.19
N THR A 241 1.91 -23.78 10.12
CA THR A 241 1.58 -23.00 8.93
C THR A 241 0.47 -23.67 8.15
N THR A 242 -0.75 -23.14 8.24
CA THR A 242 -1.81 -23.53 7.30
C THR A 242 -1.49 -22.92 5.93
N ILE A 243 -1.43 -23.75 4.88
CA ILE A 243 -1.19 -23.31 3.50
C ILE A 243 -2.35 -22.44 3.07
N VAL A 244 -2.12 -21.14 2.91
CA VAL A 244 -3.10 -20.20 2.34
C VAL A 244 -2.94 -20.25 0.82
N ARG A 245 -3.98 -20.74 0.13
CA ARG A 245 -4.08 -20.63 -1.32
C ARG A 245 -4.51 -19.18 -1.60
N ALA A 246 -3.63 -18.38 -2.20
CA ALA A 246 -4.02 -17.07 -2.72
C ALA A 246 -5.27 -17.26 -3.59
N LEU A 247 -6.33 -16.49 -3.32
CA LEU A 247 -7.45 -16.44 -4.27
C LEU A 247 -6.87 -15.96 -5.60
N PRO A 248 -6.88 -16.77 -6.67
CA PRO A 248 -6.61 -16.24 -7.99
C PRO A 248 -7.67 -15.16 -8.23
N LEU A 249 -7.25 -13.99 -8.72
CA LEU A 249 -8.16 -13.00 -9.29
C LEU A 249 -9.13 -13.77 -10.19
N GLN A 250 -10.42 -13.76 -9.86
CA GLN A 250 -11.41 -14.52 -10.62
C GLN A 250 -11.27 -14.10 -12.09
N ALA A 251 -10.85 -15.05 -12.93
CA ALA A 251 -10.83 -14.88 -14.36
C ALA A 251 -12.26 -14.56 -14.79
N VAL A 252 -12.43 -13.44 -15.50
CA VAL A 252 -13.69 -13.11 -16.14
C VAL A 252 -14.08 -14.29 -17.04
N PRO A 253 -15.34 -14.77 -17.03
CA PRO A 253 -15.74 -15.83 -17.94
C PRO A 253 -15.54 -15.33 -19.38
N VAL A 254 -14.64 -15.98 -20.12
CA VAL A 254 -14.51 -15.79 -21.55
C VAL A 254 -15.79 -16.33 -22.17
N VAL A 255 -16.65 -15.42 -22.64
CA VAL A 255 -17.81 -15.78 -23.46
C VAL A 255 -17.25 -16.21 -24.82
N ASP A 256 -17.39 -17.50 -25.11
CA ASP A 256 -16.98 -18.11 -26.35
C ASP A 256 -17.85 -17.56 -27.50
N GLY A 257 -17.23 -16.74 -28.35
CA GLY A 257 -17.87 -16.02 -29.44
C GLY A 257 -17.02 -16.10 -30.71
N SER A 258 -17.12 -17.23 -31.41
CA SER A 258 -16.95 -17.39 -32.86
C SER A 258 -15.77 -16.69 -33.57
N ARG A 259 -14.72 -17.51 -33.79
CA ARG A 259 -13.88 -17.61 -35.00
C ARG A 259 -13.97 -16.49 -36.05
N GLY A 260 -12.95 -15.64 -36.07
CA GLY A 260 -12.44 -14.96 -37.26
C GLY A 260 -10.94 -15.18 -37.35
N ALA A 261 -10.48 -15.94 -38.35
CA ALA A 261 -9.08 -16.26 -38.56
C ALA A 261 -8.29 -15.03 -38.99
N TYR A 262 -7.24 -14.66 -38.24
CA TYR A 262 -6.09 -13.94 -38.81
C TYR A 262 -4.77 -14.45 -38.24
N SER A 263 -3.92 -14.77 -39.21
CA SER A 263 -2.55 -15.25 -39.18
C SER A 263 -1.67 -14.69 -38.05
N SER A 264 -0.94 -15.61 -37.42
CA SER A 264 0.17 -15.35 -36.50
C SER A 264 1.29 -14.55 -37.16
N SER A 265 1.55 -13.34 -36.66
CA SER A 265 2.88 -12.73 -36.68
C SER A 265 3.22 -12.29 -35.26
N ARG A 266 4.24 -12.93 -34.68
CA ARG A 266 4.94 -12.48 -33.47
C ARG A 266 5.42 -11.04 -33.69
N THR A 267 4.84 -10.09 -32.96
CA THR A 267 5.39 -8.74 -32.79
C THR A 267 5.20 -8.32 -31.33
N ASP A 268 6.28 -7.81 -30.75
CA ASP A 268 6.47 -7.28 -29.41
C ASP A 268 5.19 -6.85 -28.66
N VAL A 269 4.82 -7.65 -27.66
CA VAL A 269 3.87 -7.26 -26.62
C VAL A 269 4.63 -6.38 -25.63
N GLY A 270 4.50 -5.04 -25.75
CA GLY A 270 4.96 -4.14 -24.68
C GLY A 270 5.44 -2.74 -25.09
N ALA A 271 5.56 -2.40 -26.37
CA ALA A 271 5.95 -1.04 -26.75
C ALA A 271 4.75 -0.08 -26.73
N GLN A 272 4.62 0.70 -25.66
CA GLN A 272 3.69 1.83 -25.59
C GLN A 272 4.06 2.81 -26.72
N ARG A 273 3.20 2.94 -27.75
CA ARG A 273 3.52 3.75 -28.95
C ARG A 273 3.35 5.24 -28.66
N ASP A 274 4.16 6.07 -29.32
CA ASP A 274 4.34 7.49 -29.01
C ASP A 274 3.11 8.37 -29.25
N GLU A 275 2.25 7.99 -30.20
CA GLU A 275 1.02 8.72 -30.55
C GLU A 275 0.02 7.81 -31.29
N VAL A 276 -1.25 7.89 -30.91
CA VAL A 276 -2.38 7.17 -31.54
C VAL A 276 -3.51 8.15 -31.82
N ASP A 277 -4.35 7.88 -32.83
CA ASP A 277 -5.50 8.72 -33.20
C ASP A 277 -6.74 7.82 -33.30
N LEU A 278 -7.61 7.94 -32.30
CA LEU A 278 -8.67 6.99 -32.03
C LEU A 278 -10.03 7.69 -31.95
N GLU A 279 -11.05 7.02 -32.47
CA GLU A 279 -12.45 7.26 -32.13
C GLU A 279 -12.85 6.33 -30.99
N LEU A 280 -13.37 6.91 -29.93
CA LEU A 280 -13.49 6.27 -28.63
C LEU A 280 -14.90 6.42 -28.09
N ARG A 281 -15.48 5.35 -27.57
CA ARG A 281 -16.75 5.36 -26.84
C ARG A 281 -16.49 5.23 -25.34
N LEU A 282 -16.96 6.20 -24.55
CA LEU A 282 -16.73 6.20 -23.11
C LEU A 282 -17.51 5.06 -22.46
N VAL A 283 -16.83 4.14 -21.78
CA VAL A 283 -17.46 3.00 -21.11
C VAL A 283 -17.55 3.25 -19.61
N GLU A 284 -16.49 3.80 -19.03
CA GLU A 284 -16.39 4.05 -17.59
C GLU A 284 -15.53 5.29 -17.33
N LYS A 285 -15.84 6.06 -16.29
CA LYS A 285 -15.04 7.23 -15.91
C LYS A 285 -14.89 7.38 -14.42
N SER A 286 -13.73 7.86 -14.01
CA SER A 286 -13.51 8.20 -12.60
C SER A 286 -14.32 9.41 -12.16
N VAL A 287 -14.93 9.32 -10.98
CA VAL A 287 -15.83 10.37 -10.47
C VAL A 287 -15.26 11.00 -9.20
N LEU A 288 -14.98 12.29 -9.28
CA LEU A 288 -14.68 13.12 -8.13
C LEU A 288 -15.96 13.86 -7.71
N ASN A 289 -16.64 13.37 -6.67
CA ASN A 289 -17.92 13.95 -6.22
C ASN A 289 -17.75 15.22 -5.40
N ASN A 290 -16.61 15.36 -4.72
CA ASN A 290 -16.34 16.49 -3.85
C ASN A 290 -14.94 17.05 -4.12
N LEU A 291 -14.87 18.29 -4.59
CA LEU A 291 -13.61 18.98 -4.86
C LEU A 291 -12.76 19.21 -3.60
N ALA A 292 -13.38 19.16 -2.42
CA ALA A 292 -12.67 19.23 -1.15
C ALA A 292 -11.83 17.97 -0.86
N GLU A 293 -12.05 16.87 -1.59
CA GLU A 293 -11.21 15.66 -1.49
C GLU A 293 -9.87 15.79 -2.24
N LEU A 294 -9.61 16.92 -2.89
CA LEU A 294 -8.37 17.15 -3.60
C LEU A 294 -7.33 17.85 -2.72
N ASP A 295 -6.15 17.25 -2.65
CA ASP A 295 -4.96 17.81 -2.02
C ASP A 295 -4.41 19.00 -2.83
N TYR A 296 -4.72 19.04 -4.14
CA TYR A 296 -4.21 20.03 -5.09
C TYR A 296 -5.33 20.74 -5.85
N SER A 297 -5.00 21.89 -6.45
CA SER A 297 -5.95 22.69 -7.23
C SER A 297 -6.35 22.04 -8.56
N ASN A 298 -5.59 21.05 -9.04
CA ASN A 298 -5.80 20.39 -10.32
C ASN A 298 -5.80 18.87 -10.14
N ALA A 299 -6.64 18.18 -10.91
CA ALA A 299 -6.73 16.72 -10.87
C ALA A 299 -6.97 16.11 -12.24
N LEU A 300 -6.37 14.94 -12.46
CA LEU A 300 -6.63 14.06 -13.58
C LEU A 300 -7.64 12.98 -13.16
N GLY A 301 -8.54 12.61 -14.06
CA GLY A 301 -9.45 11.47 -13.90
C GLY A 301 -9.14 10.42 -14.94
N ILE A 302 -9.07 9.15 -14.54
CA ILE A 302 -8.84 8.04 -15.47
C ILE A 302 -10.17 7.54 -16.02
N TYR A 303 -10.30 7.58 -17.34
CA TYR A 303 -11.49 7.19 -18.10
C TYR A 303 -11.14 5.98 -18.98
N GLU A 304 -12.01 4.98 -19.03
CA GLU A 304 -11.87 3.81 -19.88
C GLU A 304 -12.80 3.94 -21.08
N TYR A 305 -12.22 3.79 -22.27
CA TYR A 305 -12.92 3.84 -23.52
C TYR A 305 -12.80 2.51 -24.27
N GLU A 306 -13.82 2.21 -25.04
CA GLU A 306 -13.76 1.23 -26.13
C GLU A 306 -13.29 1.94 -27.41
N VAL A 307 -12.39 1.29 -28.14
CA VAL A 307 -11.87 1.78 -29.41
C VAL A 307 -12.85 1.42 -30.51
N VAL A 308 -13.57 2.43 -31.00
CA VAL A 308 -14.55 2.29 -32.09
C VAL A 308 -13.84 2.25 -33.44
N ASN A 309 -12.83 3.10 -33.61
CA ASN A 309 -12.06 3.18 -34.84
C ASN A 309 -10.63 3.66 -34.54
N ASP A 310 -9.65 2.91 -35.03
CA ASP A 310 -8.24 3.32 -35.01
C ASP A 310 -7.85 3.86 -36.39
N ARG A 311 -7.74 5.18 -36.49
CA ARG A 311 -7.51 5.88 -37.77
C ARG A 311 -6.11 5.67 -38.32
N ARG A 312 -5.16 5.26 -37.48
CA ARG A 312 -3.77 5.00 -37.86
C ARG A 312 -3.43 3.52 -37.91
N GLY A 313 -4.33 2.64 -37.44
CA GLY A 313 -4.11 1.19 -37.36
C GLY A 313 -2.90 0.81 -36.50
N ASN A 314 -2.60 1.62 -35.48
CA ASN A 314 -1.39 1.53 -34.68
C ASN A 314 -1.63 1.28 -33.19
N TYR A 315 -2.87 1.07 -32.75
CA TYR A 315 -3.27 0.70 -31.39
C TYR A 315 -3.81 -0.74 -31.35
N PRO A 316 -3.18 -1.66 -30.59
CA PRO A 316 -3.46 -3.10 -30.72
C PRO A 316 -4.61 -3.61 -29.83
N PHE A 317 -5.27 -2.75 -29.05
CA PHE A 317 -6.28 -3.15 -28.08
C PHE A 317 -7.65 -2.57 -28.43
N ASP A 318 -8.71 -3.25 -28.00
CA ASP A 318 -10.11 -2.84 -28.11
C ASP A 318 -10.51 -1.79 -27.06
N LYS A 319 -9.67 -1.59 -26.05
CA LYS A 319 -9.89 -0.65 -24.95
C LYS A 319 -8.66 0.17 -24.66
N ILE A 320 -8.87 1.39 -24.17
CA ILE A 320 -7.80 2.32 -23.79
C ILE A 320 -8.17 3.08 -22.51
N ARG A 321 -7.15 3.39 -21.71
CA ARG A 321 -7.28 4.31 -20.57
C ARG A 321 -6.73 5.67 -20.91
N VAL A 322 -7.54 6.69 -20.65
CA VAL A 322 -7.19 8.08 -20.92
C VAL A 322 -7.35 8.91 -19.65
N ALA A 323 -6.26 9.53 -19.23
CA ALA A 323 -6.25 10.53 -18.18
C ALA A 323 -6.75 11.86 -18.75
N HIS A 324 -7.82 12.40 -18.17
CA HIS A 324 -8.35 13.72 -18.52
C HIS A 324 -8.15 14.69 -17.36
N GLY A 325 -7.83 15.95 -17.64
CA GLY A 325 -7.95 17.00 -16.63
C GLY A 325 -9.40 17.20 -16.25
N ILE A 326 -9.83 16.63 -15.12
CA ILE A 326 -11.22 16.70 -14.63
C ILE A 326 -11.44 17.89 -13.69
N VAL A 327 -10.36 18.43 -13.11
CA VAL A 327 -10.38 19.63 -12.28
C VAL A 327 -9.22 20.53 -12.66
N PHE A 328 -9.51 21.82 -12.82
CA PHE A 328 -8.52 22.87 -13.00
C PHE A 328 -8.88 24.07 -12.12
N GLY A 329 -7.96 24.54 -11.28
CA GLY A 329 -8.20 25.66 -10.37
C GLY A 329 -9.39 25.45 -9.43
N ARG A 330 -9.56 24.22 -8.92
CA ARG A 330 -10.72 23.78 -8.10
C ARG A 330 -12.08 24.00 -8.78
N ARG A 331 -12.14 23.81 -10.09
CA ARG A 331 -13.40 23.76 -10.85
C ARG A 331 -13.43 22.54 -11.76
N HIS A 332 -14.58 21.88 -11.85
CA HIS A 332 -14.77 20.80 -12.81
C HIS A 332 -14.60 21.32 -14.25
N THR A 333 -13.90 20.55 -15.08
CA THR A 333 -13.74 20.86 -16.50
C THR A 333 -14.88 20.21 -17.32
N GLY A 334 -14.96 20.53 -18.61
CA GLY A 334 -15.89 19.86 -19.52
C GLY A 334 -15.67 18.34 -19.61
N ALA A 335 -14.44 17.85 -19.38
CA ALA A 335 -14.16 16.43 -19.36
C ALA A 335 -14.88 15.72 -18.21
N ALA A 336 -14.95 16.34 -17.03
CA ALA A 336 -15.66 15.82 -15.86
C ALA A 336 -17.14 15.50 -16.14
N ASN A 337 -17.76 16.27 -17.05
CA ASN A 337 -19.19 16.20 -17.35
C ASN A 337 -19.53 15.25 -18.50
N ARG A 338 -18.56 14.53 -19.10
CA ARG A 338 -18.86 13.59 -20.20
C ARG A 338 -19.76 12.45 -19.74
N GLU A 339 -20.74 12.10 -20.56
CA GLU A 339 -21.66 11.01 -20.29
C GLU A 339 -21.08 9.67 -20.76
N ILE A 340 -21.30 8.62 -19.98
CA ILE A 340 -21.01 7.24 -20.40
C ILE A 340 -21.83 6.94 -21.66
N GLY A 341 -21.21 6.31 -22.65
CA GLY A 341 -21.77 6.01 -23.96
C GLY A 341 -21.45 7.07 -25.03
N SER A 342 -20.96 8.26 -24.65
CA SER A 342 -20.57 9.29 -25.60
C SER A 342 -19.34 8.89 -26.43
N THR A 343 -19.31 9.31 -27.70
CA THR A 343 -18.20 9.06 -28.63
C THR A 343 -17.37 10.33 -28.85
N ILE A 344 -16.04 10.18 -28.91
CA ILE A 344 -15.10 11.27 -29.15
C ILE A 344 -13.90 10.82 -29.98
N GLY A 345 -13.44 11.67 -30.90
CA GLY A 345 -12.14 11.49 -31.57
C GLY A 345 -11.02 12.18 -30.80
N LEU A 346 -9.94 11.47 -30.49
CA LEU A 346 -8.79 12.01 -29.76
C LEU A 346 -7.46 11.54 -30.36
N THR A 347 -6.54 12.50 -30.50
CA THR A 347 -5.11 12.20 -30.63
C THR A 347 -4.53 12.03 -29.23
N LEU A 348 -3.98 10.87 -28.95
CA LEU A 348 -3.52 10.48 -27.63
C LEU A 348 -2.02 10.18 -27.64
N VAL A 349 -1.37 10.48 -26.52
CA VAL A 349 0.04 10.15 -26.26
C VAL A 349 0.15 9.48 -24.89
N PRO A 350 1.22 8.71 -24.62
CA PRO A 350 1.49 8.18 -23.28
C PRO A 350 1.45 9.29 -22.23
N LEU A 351 0.79 9.07 -21.09
CA LEU A 351 0.73 10.07 -20.01
C LEU A 351 2.13 10.49 -19.54
N SER A 352 3.09 9.56 -19.58
CA SER A 352 4.51 9.78 -19.26
C SER A 352 5.20 10.83 -20.12
N LYS A 353 4.64 11.18 -21.30
CA LYS A 353 5.18 12.21 -22.19
C LYS A 353 5.12 13.61 -21.57
N TYR A 354 4.12 13.89 -20.72
CA TYR A 354 3.96 15.18 -20.07
C TYR A 354 4.34 15.12 -18.60
N LYS A 355 5.63 15.37 -18.30
CA LYS A 355 6.15 15.38 -16.92
C LYS A 355 5.42 16.35 -15.99
N SER A 356 4.87 17.44 -16.53
CA SER A 356 4.09 18.43 -15.78
C SER A 356 2.78 17.89 -15.23
N LEU A 357 2.21 16.85 -15.85
CA LEU A 357 0.99 16.21 -15.39
C LEU A 357 1.24 15.27 -14.19
N ASN A 358 2.50 14.89 -13.93
CA ASN A 358 2.84 14.07 -12.77
C ASN A 358 2.66 14.79 -11.43
N THR A 359 2.54 16.13 -11.44
CA THR A 359 2.27 16.91 -10.22
C THR A 359 0.79 17.05 -9.92
N TRP A 360 -0.08 16.56 -10.81
CA TRP A 360 -1.52 16.61 -10.62
C TRP A 360 -1.97 15.34 -9.89
N GLN A 361 -2.94 15.51 -8.99
CA GLN A 361 -3.56 14.37 -8.33
C GLN A 361 -4.31 13.52 -9.36
N VAL A 362 -4.08 12.20 -9.36
CA VAL A 362 -4.80 11.28 -10.23
C VAL A 362 -5.91 10.62 -9.44
N VAL A 363 -7.14 10.82 -9.90
CA VAL A 363 -8.35 10.14 -9.44
C VAL A 363 -8.58 8.96 -10.37
N ASP A 364 -8.33 7.76 -9.87
CA ASP A 364 -8.61 6.49 -10.57
C ASP A 364 -9.43 5.56 -9.67
N ASP A 365 -10.75 5.59 -9.85
CA ASP A 365 -11.68 4.68 -9.17
C ASP A 365 -12.16 3.53 -10.09
N LEU A 366 -11.60 3.40 -11.30
CA LEU A 366 -11.94 2.36 -12.28
C LEU A 366 -11.24 1.03 -12.00
N ARG A 367 -11.88 -0.13 -12.27
CA ARG A 367 -11.28 -1.46 -12.05
C ARG A 367 -9.82 -1.52 -12.52
N PRO A 368 -8.79 -1.88 -11.73
CA PRO A 368 -7.41 -1.79 -12.21
C PRO A 368 -7.21 -2.64 -13.46
N ASN A 369 -6.70 -2.03 -14.53
CA ASN A 369 -6.30 -2.73 -15.74
C ASN A 369 -4.83 -2.41 -16.00
N PHE A 370 -3.96 -3.25 -15.42
CA PHE A 370 -2.51 -3.06 -15.45
C PHE A 370 -1.89 -3.40 -16.81
N GLU A 371 -2.67 -3.97 -17.73
CA GLU A 371 -2.25 -4.24 -19.11
C GLU A 371 -2.40 -3.00 -20.02
N LEU A 372 -3.22 -2.03 -19.60
CA LEU A 372 -3.49 -0.80 -20.36
C LEU A 372 -2.82 0.41 -19.69
N PRO A 373 -1.60 0.80 -20.12
CA PRO A 373 -0.96 1.99 -19.57
C PRO A 373 -1.77 3.25 -19.92
N PRO A 374 -1.84 4.26 -19.03
CA PRO A 374 -2.66 5.43 -19.26
C PRO A 374 -2.06 6.32 -20.37
N TYR A 375 -2.94 6.71 -21.29
CA TYR A 375 -2.72 7.77 -22.27
C TYR A 375 -3.32 9.09 -21.77
N THR A 376 -3.05 10.17 -22.49
CA THR A 376 -3.68 11.48 -22.26
C THR A 376 -3.87 12.18 -23.60
N PRO A 377 -4.89 13.05 -23.77
CA PRO A 377 -5.00 13.88 -24.95
C PRO A 377 -3.69 14.62 -25.22
N LYS A 378 -3.26 14.62 -26.47
CA LYS A 378 -2.13 15.43 -26.91
C LYS A 378 -2.49 16.90 -26.62
N LEU A 379 -1.69 17.51 -25.77
CA LEU A 379 -1.71 18.94 -25.49
C LEU A 379 -0.79 19.59 -26.52
N ASP A 380 -1.36 20.47 -27.33
CA ASP A 380 -0.65 21.23 -28.36
C ASP A 380 0.22 22.35 -27.78
#